data_AF-A0A2R9A3C0-F1
#
_entry.id   AF-A0A2R9A3C0-F1
#
_cell.length_a   1.000
_cell.length_b   1.000
_cell.length_c   1.000
_cell.angle_alpha   90.00
_cell.angle_beta   90.00
_cell.angle_gamma   90.00
#
_symmetry.space_group_name_H-M   'P 1'
#
loop_
_entity.id
_entity.type
_entity.pdbx_description
1 polymer ?
#
loop_
_entity_poly.entity_id
_entity_poly.type
_entity_poly.pdbx_seq_one_letter_code
_entity_poly.pdbx_strand_id
1 'polypeptide(L)'
;MPVQKQTRAGQCTRFKAFVAIGNYNGHIGLGVKCSKEVATAIRGAIILAKLSIVPVNKIGKPHTVPCKVTGRCGSVLVRLIPAPRGTGIGSAPVPKKLLMMAGIDDCYTSARGCTATLGNFAKATFDAISKTYSYLTPDLWKETVFTKSPYQEFTDHLVKTHSRVFVQWTQAPAVATTQGFYTRKIK
;
A
#
# COMPACT_ATOMS: atom_id res chain seq x y z
N MET A 1 -8.27 -20.43 -1.70
CA MET A 1 -9.32 -20.96 -2.59
C MET A 1 -8.69 -21.56 -3.83
N PRO A 2 -9.05 -22.79 -4.21
CA PRO A 2 -8.66 -23.35 -5.49
C PRO A 2 -9.35 -22.58 -6.63
N VAL A 3 -8.64 -22.34 -7.72
CA VAL A 3 -9.15 -21.75 -8.95
C VAL A 3 -8.73 -22.66 -10.11
N GLN A 4 -9.65 -22.95 -11.04
CA GLN A 4 -9.41 -23.88 -12.13
C GLN A 4 -9.62 -23.21 -13.49
N LYS A 5 -8.80 -23.59 -14.47
CA LYS A 5 -8.93 -23.21 -15.87
C LYS A 5 -9.03 -24.47 -16.72
N GLN A 6 -10.05 -24.54 -17.58
CA GLN A 6 -10.17 -25.64 -18.54
C GLN A 6 -9.13 -25.50 -19.67
N THR A 7 -8.50 -26.61 -20.01
CA THR A 7 -7.53 -26.74 -21.11
C THR A 7 -7.89 -27.91 -22.01
N ARG A 8 -7.19 -28.05 -23.15
CA ARG A 8 -7.38 -29.20 -24.06
C ARG A 8 -7.07 -30.54 -23.39
N ALA A 9 -6.15 -30.54 -22.43
CA ALA A 9 -5.76 -31.72 -21.63
C ALA A 9 -6.52 -31.83 -20.29
N GLY A 10 -7.69 -31.19 -20.18
CA GLY A 10 -8.51 -31.21 -18.96
C GLY A 10 -8.34 -29.99 -18.05
N GLN A 11 -8.72 -30.13 -16.77
CA GLN A 11 -8.75 -29.04 -15.81
C GLN A 11 -7.36 -28.76 -15.21
N CYS A 12 -6.89 -27.52 -15.29
CA CYS A 12 -5.66 -27.06 -14.65
C CYS A 12 -6.00 -26.23 -13.40
N THR A 13 -5.67 -26.76 -12.22
CA THR A 13 -5.96 -26.13 -10.92
C THR A 13 -4.76 -25.33 -10.39
N ARG A 14 -5.06 -24.24 -9.68
CA ARG A 14 -4.09 -23.42 -8.95
C ARG A 14 -4.68 -23.00 -7.61
N PHE A 15 -3.83 -22.68 -6.65
CA PHE A 15 -4.26 -22.20 -5.35
C PHE A 15 -4.05 -20.70 -5.22
N LYS A 16 -5.12 -20.00 -4.84
CA LYS A 16 -5.11 -18.58 -4.51
C LYS A 16 -5.12 -18.40 -2.99
N ALA A 17 -4.09 -17.75 -2.47
CA ALA A 17 -3.94 -17.38 -1.07
C ALA A 17 -4.23 -15.89 -0.88
N PHE A 18 -4.95 -15.56 0.20
CA PHE A 18 -5.11 -14.21 0.72
C PHE A 18 -4.41 -14.17 2.07
N VAL A 19 -3.49 -13.24 2.24
CA VAL A 19 -2.72 -13.08 3.47
C VAL A 19 -2.85 -11.64 3.90
N ALA A 20 -3.15 -11.44 5.17
CA ALA A 20 -3.12 -10.13 5.80
C ALA A 20 -1.99 -10.12 6.83
N ILE A 21 -1.30 -8.99 6.92
CA ILE A 21 -0.18 -8.74 7.83
C ILE A 21 -0.47 -7.45 8.56
N GLY A 22 -0.15 -7.37 9.84
CA GLY A 22 -0.19 -6.11 10.59
C GLY A 22 0.58 -6.22 11.89
N ASN A 23 0.90 -5.07 12.47
CA ASN A 23 1.68 -4.94 13.70
C ASN A 23 0.82 -4.56 14.92
N TYR A 24 -0.50 -4.61 14.81
CA TYR A 24 -1.46 -4.13 15.83
C TYR A 24 -1.29 -2.64 16.20
N ASN A 25 -0.41 -1.92 15.51
CA ASN A 25 -0.04 -0.54 15.82
C ASN A 25 -0.06 0.31 14.54
N GLY A 26 -1.21 0.31 13.86
CA GLY A 26 -1.48 1.24 12.78
C GLY A 26 -0.82 0.91 11.45
N HIS A 27 -0.33 -0.31 11.25
CA HIS A 27 0.18 -0.75 9.95
C HIS A 27 -0.51 -2.05 9.54
N ILE A 28 -1.03 -2.09 8.32
CA ILE A 28 -1.69 -3.27 7.75
C ILE A 28 -1.30 -3.45 6.29
N GLY A 29 -1.12 -4.69 5.86
CA GLY A 29 -0.92 -5.08 4.47
C GLY A 29 -1.84 -6.22 4.07
N LEU A 30 -2.27 -6.22 2.80
CA LEU A 30 -3.10 -7.29 2.23
C LEU A 30 -2.45 -7.80 0.93
N GLY A 31 -2.04 -9.06 0.93
CA GLY A 31 -1.42 -9.73 -0.20
C GLY A 31 -2.32 -10.81 -0.78
N VAL A 32 -2.33 -10.90 -2.12
CA VAL A 32 -3.07 -11.94 -2.84
C VAL A 32 -2.16 -12.55 -3.88
N LYS A 33 -1.95 -13.87 -3.82
CA LYS A 33 -1.12 -14.59 -4.80
C LYS A 33 -1.77 -15.89 -5.22
N CYS A 34 -1.60 -16.23 -6.50
CA CYS A 34 -1.97 -17.52 -7.06
C CYS A 34 -0.71 -18.26 -7.50
N SER A 35 -0.58 -19.53 -7.10
CA SER A 35 0.52 -20.42 -7.50
C SER A 35 0.01 -21.86 -7.72
N LYS A 36 0.85 -22.73 -8.30
CA LYS A 36 0.52 -24.15 -8.46
C LYS A 36 0.49 -24.90 -7.13
N GLU A 37 1.39 -24.53 -6.21
CA GLU A 37 1.47 -25.10 -4.86
C GLU A 37 0.95 -24.12 -3.80
N VAL A 38 0.41 -24.66 -2.71
CA VAL A 38 -0.14 -23.85 -1.61
C VAL A 38 0.98 -23.09 -0.88
N ALA A 39 2.08 -23.76 -0.57
CA ALA A 39 3.20 -23.16 0.17
C ALA A 39 3.80 -21.96 -0.58
N THR A 40 4.00 -22.08 -1.89
CA THR A 40 4.51 -20.98 -2.72
C THR A 40 3.51 -19.84 -2.86
N ALA A 41 2.20 -20.13 -2.92
CA ALA A 41 1.16 -19.11 -2.90
C ALA A 41 1.18 -18.30 -1.59
N ILE A 42 1.32 -18.97 -0.44
CA ILE A 42 1.37 -18.31 0.88
C ILE A 42 2.62 -17.45 1.00
N ARG A 43 3.82 -18.00 0.70
CA ARG A 43 5.08 -17.25 0.75
C ARG A 43 5.05 -16.01 -0.15
N GLY A 44 4.55 -16.16 -1.38
CA GLY A 44 4.41 -15.04 -2.31
C GLY A 44 3.37 -14.01 -1.84
N ALA A 45 2.27 -14.45 -1.23
CA ALA A 45 1.26 -13.55 -0.67
C ALA A 45 1.80 -12.76 0.55
N ILE A 46 2.64 -13.37 1.38
CA ILE A 46 3.31 -12.68 2.49
C ILE A 46 4.21 -11.56 1.96
N ILE A 47 5.03 -11.83 0.94
CA ILE A 47 5.91 -10.81 0.34
C ILE A 47 5.08 -9.66 -0.24
N LEU A 48 4.03 -9.97 -1.00
CA LEU A 48 3.14 -8.94 -1.56
C LEU A 48 2.45 -8.12 -0.46
N ALA A 49 1.99 -8.76 0.61
CA ALA A 49 1.37 -8.07 1.75
C ALA A 49 2.36 -7.11 2.44
N LYS A 50 3.64 -7.48 2.56
CA LYS A 50 4.69 -6.61 3.12
C LYS A 50 4.98 -5.41 2.23
N LEU A 51 4.95 -5.58 0.91
CA LEU A 51 5.15 -4.49 -0.04
C LEU A 51 3.95 -3.51 -0.05
N SER A 52 2.75 -4.02 0.20
CA SER A 52 1.51 -3.22 0.22
C SER A 52 1.10 -2.77 1.62
N ILE A 53 2.05 -2.50 2.52
CA ILE A 53 1.71 -1.99 3.85
C ILE A 53 1.21 -0.56 3.72
N VAL A 54 0.07 -0.29 4.35
CA VAL A 54 -0.58 1.01 4.41
C VAL A 54 -0.68 1.43 5.87
N PRO A 55 -0.33 2.68 6.20
CA PRO A 55 -0.52 3.20 7.54
C PRO A 55 -2.02 3.43 7.79
N VAL A 56 -2.45 3.31 9.04
CA VAL A 56 -3.82 3.57 9.50
C VAL A 56 -3.86 4.80 10.38
N ASN A 57 -4.67 5.80 10.01
CA ASN A 57 -4.70 7.06 10.74
C ASN A 57 -5.52 6.86 12.01
N LYS A 58 -4.94 7.29 13.12
CA LYS A 58 -5.42 7.07 14.46
C LYS A 58 -5.11 8.36 15.25
N ILE A 59 -6.11 9.19 15.51
CA ILE A 59 -5.92 10.51 16.15
C ILE A 59 -5.81 10.37 17.68
N GLY A 60 -4.70 10.80 18.29
CA GLY A 60 -4.53 10.91 19.75
C GLY A 60 -4.20 9.59 20.48
N LYS A 61 -5.01 9.21 21.50
CA LYS A 61 -5.04 7.86 22.12
C LYS A 61 -6.15 7.05 21.44
N PRO A 62 -5.91 6.48 20.26
CA PRO A 62 -6.95 6.30 19.27
C PRO A 62 -7.46 4.87 19.35
N HIS A 63 -8.64 4.71 19.93
CA HIS A 63 -9.35 3.44 19.96
C HIS A 63 -10.12 3.18 18.65
N THR A 64 -10.44 4.23 17.88
CA THR A 64 -11.32 4.14 16.70
C THR A 64 -10.80 4.94 15.51
N VAL A 65 -11.50 4.80 14.38
CA VAL A 65 -11.26 5.48 13.10
C VAL A 65 -11.63 6.98 13.24
N PRO A 66 -10.88 7.93 12.65
CA PRO A 66 -11.14 9.35 12.83
C PRO A 66 -12.47 9.83 12.22
N CYS A 67 -12.87 9.27 11.07
CA CYS A 67 -14.06 9.69 10.33
C CYS A 67 -14.75 8.48 9.71
N LYS A 68 -16.00 8.68 9.27
CA LYS A 68 -16.74 7.63 8.56
C LYS A 68 -16.15 7.45 7.16
N VAL A 69 -15.47 6.33 6.92
CA VAL A 69 -14.82 6.04 5.64
C VAL A 69 -15.49 4.88 4.92
N THR A 70 -15.54 4.95 3.60
CA THR A 70 -16.13 3.92 2.75
C THR A 70 -15.11 3.39 1.75
N GLY A 71 -14.91 2.08 1.78
CA GLY A 71 -14.08 1.35 0.83
C GLY A 71 -14.94 0.51 -0.12
N ARG A 72 -14.48 0.35 -1.36
CA ARG A 72 -15.22 -0.38 -2.40
C ARG A 72 -14.30 -1.33 -3.16
N CYS A 73 -14.78 -2.55 -3.41
CA CYS A 73 -14.15 -3.46 -4.34
C CYS A 73 -15.23 -4.26 -5.08
N GLY A 74 -15.34 -4.06 -6.40
CA GLY A 74 -16.45 -4.60 -7.18
C GLY A 74 -17.80 -4.05 -6.72
N SER A 75 -18.74 -4.94 -6.40
CA SER A 75 -20.06 -4.61 -5.84
C SER A 75 -20.06 -4.47 -4.32
N VAL A 76 -18.97 -4.83 -3.64
CA VAL A 76 -18.89 -4.82 -2.17
C VAL A 76 -18.46 -3.45 -1.69
N LEU A 77 -19.23 -2.89 -0.76
CA LEU A 77 -18.96 -1.62 -0.10
C LEU A 77 -18.88 -1.85 1.40
N VAL A 78 -17.78 -1.43 2.02
CA VAL A 78 -17.55 -1.51 3.46
C VAL A 78 -17.42 -0.11 4.02
N ARG A 79 -18.28 0.23 4.98
CA ARG A 79 -18.27 1.49 5.70
C ARG A 79 -17.75 1.26 7.11
N LEU A 80 -16.69 1.96 7.49
CA LEU A 80 -16.21 2.04 8.85
C LEU A 80 -16.84 3.28 9.51
N ILE A 81 -17.36 3.10 10.71
CA ILE A 81 -18.03 4.14 11.48
C ILE A 81 -17.35 4.19 12.86
N PRO A 82 -16.92 5.38 13.32
CA PRO A 82 -16.33 5.54 14.64
C PRO A 82 -17.28 5.06 15.75
N ALA A 83 -16.74 4.38 16.75
CA ALA A 83 -17.49 3.82 17.86
C ALA A 83 -16.94 4.32 19.21
N PRO A 84 -17.79 4.43 20.26
CA PRO A 84 -17.32 4.79 21.60
C PRO A 84 -16.43 3.69 22.19
N ARG A 85 -15.67 4.04 23.22
CA ARG A 85 -14.72 3.12 23.88
C ARG A 85 -15.43 1.90 24.46
N GLY A 86 -14.85 0.72 24.25
CA GLY A 86 -15.36 -0.54 24.80
C GLY A 86 -16.49 -1.18 23.97
N THR A 87 -16.76 -0.67 22.77
CA THR A 87 -17.70 -1.29 21.82
C THR A 87 -17.12 -2.58 21.21
N GLY A 88 -15.80 -2.63 21.06
CA GLY A 88 -15.10 -3.62 20.27
C GLY A 88 -15.36 -3.47 18.77
N ILE A 89 -14.90 -4.48 18.02
CA ILE A 89 -15.04 -4.53 16.57
C ILE A 89 -16.35 -5.25 16.21
N GLY A 90 -17.40 -4.47 15.95
CA GLY A 90 -18.69 -4.94 15.45
C GLY A 90 -18.65 -5.24 13.95
N SER A 91 -18.03 -6.36 13.58
CA SER A 91 -17.85 -6.74 12.17
C SER A 91 -17.87 -8.24 11.92
N ALA A 92 -18.07 -8.60 10.65
CA ALA A 92 -17.92 -9.97 10.15
C ALA A 92 -16.48 -10.49 10.40
N PRO A 93 -16.25 -11.81 10.45
CA PRO A 93 -14.96 -12.37 10.87
C PRO A 93 -13.77 -11.95 10.00
N VAL A 94 -13.96 -11.74 8.70
CA VAL A 94 -12.91 -11.33 7.76
C VAL A 94 -12.43 -9.89 8.03
N PRO A 95 -13.28 -8.85 7.96
CA PRO A 95 -12.90 -7.49 8.31
C PRO A 95 -12.51 -7.34 9.78
N LYS A 96 -13.08 -8.12 10.70
CA LYS A 96 -12.70 -8.11 12.11
C LYS A 96 -11.22 -8.41 12.29
N LYS A 97 -10.69 -9.43 11.61
CA LYS A 97 -9.25 -9.75 11.64
C LYS A 97 -8.39 -8.63 11.06
N LEU A 98 -8.83 -8.01 9.95
CA LEU A 98 -8.12 -6.89 9.35
C LEU A 98 -8.05 -5.67 10.28
N LEU A 99 -9.19 -5.27 10.85
CA LEU A 99 -9.27 -4.13 11.77
C LEU A 99 -8.45 -4.37 13.05
N MET A 100 -8.47 -5.60 13.56
CA MET A 100 -7.65 -5.98 14.72
C MET A 100 -6.16 -5.88 14.41
N MET A 101 -5.70 -6.36 13.25
CA MET A 101 -4.29 -6.24 12.82
C MET A 101 -3.87 -4.80 12.53
N ALA A 102 -4.79 -3.95 12.08
CA ALA A 102 -4.60 -2.51 12.00
C ALA A 102 -4.49 -1.84 13.39
N GLY A 103 -4.92 -2.54 14.46
CA GLY A 103 -4.95 -2.05 15.83
C GLY A 103 -6.12 -1.09 16.10
N ILE A 104 -7.24 -1.24 15.39
CA ILE A 104 -8.46 -0.53 15.72
C ILE A 104 -9.20 -1.36 16.76
N ASP A 105 -9.45 -0.79 17.94
CA ASP A 105 -10.09 -1.48 19.05
C ASP A 105 -11.62 -1.45 18.90
N ASP A 106 -12.15 -0.28 18.57
CA ASP A 106 -13.59 -0.01 18.50
C ASP A 106 -13.97 0.47 17.10
N CYS A 107 -14.90 -0.22 16.43
CA CYS A 107 -15.43 0.25 15.16
C CYS A 107 -16.77 -0.42 14.85
N TYR A 108 -17.75 0.38 14.43
CA TYR A 108 -18.94 -0.15 13.78
C TYR A 108 -18.64 -0.34 12.30
N THR A 109 -19.16 -1.42 11.74
CA THR A 109 -19.02 -1.68 10.31
C THR A 109 -20.38 -1.92 9.67
N SER A 110 -20.55 -1.40 8.47
CA SER A 110 -21.70 -1.71 7.62
C SER A 110 -21.18 -2.19 6.27
N ALA A 111 -21.63 -3.36 5.84
CA ALA A 111 -21.27 -3.93 4.55
C ALA A 111 -22.51 -4.01 3.67
N ARG A 112 -22.39 -3.59 2.41
CA ARG A 112 -23.43 -3.73 1.37
C ARG A 112 -22.85 -4.41 0.13
N GLY A 113 -23.70 -5.12 -0.61
CA GLY A 113 -23.31 -5.89 -1.79
C GLY A 113 -23.01 -7.36 -1.49
N CYS A 114 -22.30 -8.04 -2.39
CA CYS A 114 -22.04 -9.49 -2.30
C CYS A 114 -20.85 -9.81 -1.35
N THR A 115 -21.10 -9.76 -0.05
CA THR A 115 -20.10 -10.00 1.01
C THR A 115 -19.61 -11.46 1.08
N ALA A 116 -20.31 -12.40 0.44
CA ALA A 116 -19.88 -13.79 0.32
C ALA A 116 -18.54 -13.94 -0.43
N THR A 117 -18.21 -12.99 -1.31
CA THR A 117 -16.92 -12.99 -2.02
C THR A 117 -15.79 -12.44 -1.13
N LEU A 118 -15.18 -13.31 -0.34
CA LEU A 118 -14.15 -12.98 0.65
C LEU A 118 -13.05 -12.06 0.10
N GLY A 119 -12.57 -12.32 -1.11
CA GLY A 119 -11.48 -11.55 -1.72
C GLY A 119 -11.84 -10.08 -1.98
N ASN A 120 -13.06 -9.81 -2.41
CA ASN A 120 -13.52 -8.43 -2.63
C ASN A 120 -13.85 -7.76 -1.31
N PHE A 121 -14.44 -8.51 -0.38
CA PHE A 121 -14.76 -8.01 0.94
C PHE A 121 -13.52 -7.56 1.72
N ALA A 122 -12.47 -8.39 1.75
CA ALA A 122 -11.19 -8.04 2.37
C ALA A 122 -10.53 -6.81 1.71
N LYS A 123 -10.55 -6.74 0.38
CA LYS A 123 -10.02 -5.59 -0.36
C LYS A 123 -10.81 -4.30 -0.11
N ALA A 124 -12.14 -4.38 -0.03
CA ALA A 124 -12.99 -3.23 0.26
C ALA A 124 -12.71 -2.69 1.68
N THR A 125 -12.51 -3.58 2.66
CA THR A 125 -12.10 -3.17 4.01
C THR A 125 -10.71 -2.53 4.02
N PHE A 126 -9.75 -3.11 3.29
CA PHE A 126 -8.40 -2.57 3.18
C PHE A 126 -8.40 -1.18 2.51
N ASP A 127 -9.21 -0.98 1.48
CA ASP A 127 -9.43 0.33 0.84
C ASP A 127 -10.06 1.34 1.80
N ALA A 128 -11.03 0.92 2.61
CA ALA A 128 -11.63 1.79 3.64
C ALA A 128 -10.57 2.26 4.65
N ILE A 129 -9.69 1.35 5.10
CA ILE A 129 -8.60 1.67 6.02
C ILE A 129 -7.59 2.63 5.36
N SER A 130 -7.20 2.39 4.11
CA SER A 130 -6.26 3.27 3.39
C SER A 130 -6.78 4.70 3.29
N LYS A 131 -8.09 4.87 3.08
CA LYS A 131 -8.73 6.19 2.98
C LYS A 131 -8.77 6.96 4.29
N THR A 132 -8.45 6.34 5.43
CA THR A 132 -8.36 7.05 6.72
C THR A 132 -7.27 8.10 6.73
N TYR A 133 -6.14 7.85 6.06
CA TYR A 133 -5.07 8.84 5.86
C TYR A 133 -5.40 9.85 4.77
N SER A 134 -6.16 9.44 3.76
CA SER A 134 -6.56 10.35 2.67
C SER A 134 -7.60 11.39 3.11
N TYR A 135 -8.26 11.18 4.26
CA TYR A 135 -9.26 12.11 4.77
C TYR A 135 -8.60 13.31 5.44
N LEU A 136 -8.87 14.50 4.92
CA LEU A 136 -8.35 15.75 5.48
C LEU A 136 -9.23 16.21 6.65
N THR A 137 -8.70 16.13 7.87
CA THR A 137 -9.34 16.69 9.07
C THR A 137 -8.86 18.12 9.33
N PRO A 138 -9.62 18.94 10.08
CA PRO A 138 -9.20 20.30 10.45
C PRO A 138 -7.83 20.37 11.15
N ASP A 139 -7.45 19.32 11.89
CA ASP A 139 -6.14 19.22 12.54
C ASP A 139 -4.97 19.23 11.54
N LEU A 140 -5.22 18.78 10.31
CA LEU A 140 -4.26 18.66 9.20
C LEU A 140 -4.31 19.86 8.24
N TRP A 141 -5.08 20.92 8.53
CA TRP A 141 -5.19 22.10 7.65
C TRP A 141 -3.98 23.03 7.72
N LYS A 142 -3.14 22.91 8.74
CA LYS A 142 -1.91 23.71 8.85
C LYS A 142 -0.99 23.39 7.67
N GLU A 143 -0.41 24.42 7.07
CA GLU A 143 0.53 24.25 5.97
C GLU A 143 1.70 23.35 6.38
N THR A 144 2.02 22.40 5.50
CA THR A 144 3.14 21.49 5.72
C THR A 144 4.43 22.16 5.27
N VAL A 145 5.41 22.23 6.17
CA VAL A 145 6.76 22.66 5.80
C VAL A 145 7.43 21.48 5.09
N PHE A 146 7.59 21.57 3.78
CA PHE A 146 8.25 20.53 3.00
C PHE A 146 9.74 20.48 3.32
N THR A 147 10.19 19.38 3.92
CA THR A 147 11.61 19.09 4.09
C THR A 147 12.19 18.55 2.78
N LYS A 148 13.51 18.59 2.63
CA LYS A 148 14.16 17.94 1.47
C LYS A 148 13.86 16.45 1.50
N SER A 149 13.73 15.85 0.32
CA SER A 149 13.53 14.41 0.24
C SER A 149 14.79 13.67 0.74
N PRO A 150 14.67 12.52 1.42
CA PRO A 150 15.84 11.75 1.85
C PRO A 150 16.76 11.37 0.67
N TYR A 151 16.20 11.16 -0.52
CA TYR A 151 16.99 10.91 -1.73
C TYR A 151 17.91 12.09 -2.09
N GLN A 152 17.43 13.32 -1.91
CA GLN A 152 18.20 14.53 -2.16
C GLN A 152 19.24 14.77 -1.07
N GLU A 153 18.89 14.55 0.20
CA GLU A 153 19.84 14.73 1.32
C GLU A 153 20.98 13.71 1.29
N PHE A 154 20.68 12.45 0.97
CA PHE A 154 21.66 11.35 0.94
C PHE A 154 22.16 11.03 -0.47
N THR A 155 22.06 11.95 -1.44
CA THR A 155 22.47 11.71 -2.83
C THR A 155 23.93 11.24 -2.92
N ASP A 156 24.86 11.92 -2.27
CA ASP A 156 26.29 11.60 -2.34
C ASP A 156 26.59 10.20 -1.76
N HIS A 157 25.91 9.86 -0.65
CA HIS A 157 26.02 8.54 -0.04
C HIS A 157 25.46 7.44 -0.95
N LEU A 158 24.30 7.67 -1.57
CA LEU A 158 23.67 6.72 -2.47
C LEU A 158 24.50 6.50 -3.74
N VAL A 159 25.07 7.54 -4.34
CA VAL A 159 25.96 7.39 -5.51
C VAL A 159 27.20 6.57 -5.18
N LYS A 160 27.76 6.75 -3.98
CA LYS A 160 28.97 6.06 -3.54
C LYS A 160 28.74 4.59 -3.17
N THR A 161 27.61 4.27 -2.54
CA THR A 161 27.31 2.92 -2.02
C THR A 161 26.47 2.08 -2.97
N HIS A 162 25.58 2.73 -3.72
CA HIS A 162 24.72 2.11 -4.71
C HIS A 162 25.27 2.44 -6.10
N SER A 163 26.41 1.83 -6.45
CA SER A 163 26.81 1.77 -7.85
C SER A 163 25.67 1.08 -8.60
N ARG A 164 24.90 1.83 -9.39
CA ARG A 164 24.09 1.20 -10.42
C ARG A 164 25.08 0.34 -11.20
N VAL A 165 24.83 -0.97 -11.28
CA VAL A 165 25.43 -1.80 -12.33
C VAL A 165 24.89 -1.22 -13.63
N PHE A 166 25.55 -0.16 -14.12
CA PHE A 166 25.21 0.49 -15.35
C PHE A 166 25.92 -0.34 -16.42
N VAL A 167 25.11 -1.01 -17.23
CA VAL A 167 25.51 -1.50 -18.54
C VAL A 167 26.27 -0.36 -19.22
N GLN A 168 27.58 -0.52 -19.40
CA GLN A 168 28.43 0.47 -20.07
C GLN A 168 27.90 0.68 -21.49
N TRP A 169 27.21 1.80 -21.72
CA TRP A 169 27.24 2.43 -23.02
C TRP A 169 28.45 3.35 -23.02
N THR A 170 29.49 2.92 -23.73
CA THR A 170 30.70 3.69 -24.02
C THR A 170 30.32 5.04 -24.61
N GLN A 171 30.42 6.11 -23.82
CA GLN A 171 30.47 7.47 -24.35
C GLN A 171 31.90 7.77 -24.78
N ALA A 172 32.07 8.00 -26.08
CA ALA A 172 33.32 8.49 -26.65
C ALA A 172 33.68 9.87 -26.07
N PRO A 173 34.96 10.17 -25.80
CA PRO A 173 35.35 11.44 -25.22
C PRO A 173 35.17 12.59 -26.23
N ALA A 174 34.50 13.66 -25.80
CA ALA A 174 34.44 14.92 -26.53
C ALA A 174 35.81 15.61 -26.48
N VAL A 175 36.45 15.76 -27.64
CA VAL A 175 37.68 16.53 -27.80
C VAL A 175 37.34 18.01 -27.74
N ALA A 176 37.82 18.69 -26.70
CA ALA A 176 37.75 20.15 -26.58
C ALA A 176 38.68 20.81 -27.61
N THR A 177 38.11 21.55 -28.55
CA THR A 177 38.86 22.44 -29.44
C THR A 177 38.72 23.86 -28.92
N THR A 178 39.80 24.39 -28.34
CA THR A 178 39.99 25.80 -28.02
C THR A 178 40.32 26.57 -29.29
N GLN A 179 39.45 27.50 -29.70
CA GLN A 179 39.87 28.65 -30.53
C GLN A 179 39.22 29.92 -30.00
N GLY A 180 40.09 30.87 -29.62
CA GLY A 180 39.73 32.15 -29.03
C GLY A 180 39.16 33.13 -30.05
N PHE A 181 38.21 33.94 -29.60
CA PHE A 181 37.72 35.09 -30.34
C PHE A 181 38.32 36.38 -29.79
N TYR A 182 39.10 37.03 -30.66
CA TYR A 182 39.78 38.31 -30.49
C TYR A 182 38.76 39.47 -30.51
N THR A 183 38.94 40.44 -29.62
CA THR A 183 38.14 41.66 -29.54
C THR A 183 38.50 42.65 -30.65
N ARG A 184 37.53 43.28 -31.30
CA ARG A 184 37.70 44.58 -31.97
C ARG A 184 36.50 45.49 -31.70
N LYS A 185 36.77 46.56 -30.94
CA LYS A 185 36.01 47.81 -30.93
C LYS A 185 36.06 48.46 -32.31
N ILE A 186 34.94 49.00 -32.80
CA ILE A 186 34.92 50.09 -33.78
C ILE A 186 33.88 51.12 -33.30
N LYS A 187 34.25 52.39 -33.47
CA LYS A 187 33.48 53.62 -33.20
C LYS A 187 32.20 53.71 -34.01
#